data_AF-A0A9E3QHK5-F1
#
_entry.id   AF-A0A9E3QHK5-F1
#
_cell.length_a   1.000
_cell.length_b   1.000
_cell.length_c   1.000
_cell.angle_alpha   90.00
_cell.angle_beta   90.00
_cell.angle_gamma   90.00
#
_symmetry.space_group_name_H-M   'P 1'
#
loop_
_entity.id
_entity.type
_entity.pdbx_description
1 polymer ?
#
loop_
_entity_poly.entity_id
_entity_poly.type
_entity_poly.pdbx_seq_one_letter_code
_entity_poly.pdbx_strand_id
1 'polypeptide(L)'
;MGFPASAPGQSGGSRPARGRHGGPPIVFDAPNPSGILRTIALNGNTLDLSNPFFQSLGANGRSCASCHVPSSAWTITPAEVQARFDATEGLDPLFHTNDGSNSPDADVSTLAARRRAYSLLLNKGLIRVGLPIPAGAEFELVDVDDPYGYASAAELSLFRRPLPATNLRFLTAVMWDGRESFAPNSTIPIDSDATPEQNAEALFADLKHQANGATLGHAQAIAPLTEAQQEAIVRFELNLATAQQVDRGAGGLSARGAQG
;
A
#
# COMPACT_ATOMS: atom_id res chain seq x y z
N MET A 1 -78.97 -15.58 -32.83
CA MET A 1 -77.64 -15.01 -33.15
C MET A 1 -76.94 -14.77 -31.83
N GLY A 2 -76.16 -15.76 -31.40
CA GLY A 2 -75.53 -15.79 -30.08
C GLY A 2 -74.09 -15.30 -30.16
N PHE A 3 -73.74 -14.35 -29.30
CA PHE A 3 -72.36 -13.98 -29.02
C PHE A 3 -71.80 -14.97 -27.98
N PRO A 4 -70.65 -15.62 -28.20
CA PRO A 4 -69.99 -16.36 -27.15
C PRO A 4 -69.09 -15.43 -26.32
N ALA A 5 -69.25 -15.53 -25.01
CA ALA A 5 -68.43 -14.93 -23.99
C ALA A 5 -67.03 -15.57 -23.93
N SER A 6 -66.00 -14.74 -23.73
CA SER A 6 -64.63 -15.18 -23.43
C SER A 6 -64.50 -15.58 -21.96
N ALA A 7 -63.91 -16.76 -21.73
CA ALA A 7 -63.58 -17.31 -20.41
C ALA A 7 -62.27 -16.71 -19.85
N PRO A 8 -62.01 -16.82 -18.52
CA PRO A 8 -61.02 -16.01 -17.80
C PRO A 8 -59.63 -16.65 -17.75
N GLY A 9 -58.60 -15.82 -17.91
CA GLY A 9 -57.20 -16.18 -17.70
C GLY A 9 -56.82 -16.12 -16.22
N GLN A 10 -56.23 -17.21 -15.74
CA GLN A 10 -55.94 -17.52 -14.34
C GLN A 10 -54.88 -16.60 -13.70
N SER A 11 -55.11 -16.29 -12.42
CA SER A 11 -54.19 -15.70 -11.46
C SER A 11 -53.02 -16.64 -11.13
N GLY A 12 -51.80 -16.11 -11.11
CA GLY A 12 -50.61 -16.85 -10.64
C GLY A 12 -49.51 -15.93 -10.13
N GLY A 13 -49.46 -15.77 -8.79
CA GLY A 13 -48.25 -15.80 -7.96
C GLY A 13 -47.05 -14.92 -8.31
N SER A 14 -46.80 -13.96 -7.42
CA SER A 14 -45.56 -13.24 -7.16
C SER A 14 -44.27 -14.05 -7.36
N ARG A 15 -43.30 -13.47 -8.07
CA ARG A 15 -41.86 -13.74 -7.86
C ARG A 15 -41.12 -12.42 -7.67
N PRO A 16 -40.46 -12.19 -6.52
CA PRO A 16 -39.54 -11.06 -6.41
C PRO A 16 -38.34 -11.33 -7.31
N ALA A 17 -37.91 -10.29 -8.04
CA ALA A 17 -36.68 -10.33 -8.80
C ALA A 17 -35.53 -10.69 -7.84
N ARG A 18 -34.89 -11.83 -8.12
CA ARG A 18 -33.76 -12.35 -7.35
C ARG A 18 -32.66 -11.30 -7.28
N GLY A 19 -32.16 -11.09 -6.06
CA GLY A 19 -30.99 -10.27 -5.79
C GLY A 19 -29.81 -10.69 -6.66
N ARG A 20 -29.17 -9.69 -7.26
CA ARG A 20 -27.77 -9.82 -7.64
C ARG A 20 -26.97 -9.77 -6.34
N HIS A 21 -26.56 -10.94 -5.87
CA HIS A 21 -25.39 -11.03 -4.99
C HIS A 21 -24.19 -10.55 -5.81
N GLY A 22 -23.95 -9.24 -5.79
CA GLY A 22 -22.73 -8.66 -6.32
C GLY A 22 -21.60 -9.06 -5.39
N GLY A 23 -20.74 -9.99 -5.84
CA GLY A 23 -19.41 -10.10 -5.25
C GLY A 23 -18.73 -8.72 -5.25
N PRO A 24 -17.74 -8.49 -4.38
CA PRO A 24 -16.96 -7.26 -4.40
C PRO A 24 -16.47 -7.01 -5.83
N PRO A 25 -16.34 -5.75 -6.27
CA PRO A 25 -16.00 -5.49 -7.66
C PRO A 25 -14.63 -6.09 -7.98
N ILE A 26 -14.50 -6.69 -9.18
CA ILE A 26 -13.24 -7.18 -9.78
C ILE A 26 -12.19 -6.04 -9.91
N VAL A 27 -12.65 -4.82 -9.70
CA VAL A 27 -11.98 -3.57 -10.01
C VAL A 27 -12.18 -2.61 -8.83
N PHE A 28 -11.14 -1.89 -8.44
CA PHE A 28 -11.21 -0.81 -7.47
C PHE A 28 -11.00 0.54 -8.19
N ASP A 29 -12.02 1.39 -8.17
CA ASP A 29 -11.97 2.73 -8.75
C ASP A 29 -11.83 3.79 -7.67
N ALA A 30 -10.81 4.64 -7.79
CA ALA A 30 -10.51 5.74 -6.89
C ALA A 30 -10.55 7.08 -7.64
N PRO A 31 -11.42 8.03 -7.24
CA PRO A 31 -11.40 9.35 -7.83
C PRO A 31 -10.11 10.08 -7.44
N ASN A 32 -9.52 10.81 -8.40
CA ASN A 32 -8.40 11.70 -8.19
C ASN A 32 -8.64 13.06 -8.87
N PRO A 33 -7.77 14.07 -8.68
CA PRO A 33 -7.97 15.39 -9.29
C PRO A 33 -8.11 15.37 -10.82
N SER A 34 -7.54 14.36 -11.51
CA SER A 34 -7.58 14.23 -12.96
C SER A 34 -8.71 13.33 -13.48
N GLY A 35 -9.38 12.55 -12.64
CA GLY A 35 -10.45 11.63 -13.05
C GLY A 35 -10.57 10.41 -12.15
N ILE A 36 -10.45 9.20 -12.71
CA ILE A 36 -10.56 7.94 -11.98
C ILE A 36 -9.30 7.10 -12.22
N LEU A 37 -8.62 6.77 -11.13
CA LEU A 37 -7.59 5.74 -11.04
C LEU A 37 -8.25 4.38 -10.82
N ARG A 38 -7.76 3.34 -11.48
CA ARG A 38 -8.31 1.99 -11.38
C ARG A 38 -7.22 1.01 -10.99
N THR A 39 -7.51 0.15 -10.02
CA THR A 39 -6.74 -1.07 -9.74
C THR A 39 -7.53 -2.31 -10.13
N ILE A 40 -6.86 -3.27 -10.75
CA ILE A 40 -7.40 -4.59 -11.07
C ILE A 40 -6.49 -5.70 -10.54
N ALA A 41 -7.07 -6.88 -10.35
CA ALA A 41 -6.33 -8.12 -10.16
C ALA A 41 -6.11 -8.79 -11.54
N LEU A 42 -4.87 -9.08 -11.90
CA LEU A 42 -4.48 -9.59 -13.22
C LEU A 42 -5.03 -11.00 -13.52
N ASN A 43 -5.26 -11.80 -12.49
CA ASN A 43 -5.91 -13.10 -12.59
C ASN A 43 -7.44 -13.03 -12.84
N GLY A 44 -8.01 -11.82 -12.97
CA GLY A 44 -9.44 -11.61 -13.23
C GLY A 44 -10.35 -11.82 -12.01
N ASN A 45 -9.77 -12.10 -10.84
CA ASN A 45 -10.52 -12.25 -9.59
C ASN A 45 -10.75 -10.90 -8.91
N THR A 46 -11.60 -10.90 -7.89
CA THR A 46 -11.74 -9.77 -6.96
C THR A 46 -10.48 -9.64 -6.11
N LEU A 47 -10.22 -8.44 -5.58
CA LEU A 47 -9.14 -8.23 -4.61
C LEU A 47 -9.37 -9.12 -3.38
N ASP A 48 -8.38 -9.94 -3.04
CA ASP A 48 -8.41 -10.81 -1.86
C ASP A 48 -8.09 -10.00 -0.60
N LEU A 49 -9.14 -9.47 0.03
CA LEU A 49 -9.01 -8.71 1.28
C LEU A 49 -8.73 -9.59 2.51
N SER A 50 -8.72 -10.93 2.36
CA SER A 50 -8.33 -11.86 3.43
C SER A 50 -6.83 -12.16 3.45
N ASN A 51 -6.11 -11.73 2.40
CA ASN A 51 -4.67 -11.90 2.25
C ASN A 51 -3.89 -11.33 3.46
N PRO A 52 -2.73 -11.92 3.85
CA PRO A 52 -1.90 -11.39 4.94
C PRO A 52 -1.49 -9.92 4.78
N PHE A 53 -1.49 -9.37 3.55
CA PHE A 53 -1.30 -7.94 3.28
C PHE A 53 -2.24 -7.02 4.10
N PHE A 54 -3.47 -7.48 4.37
CA PHE A 54 -4.48 -6.74 5.10
C PHE A 54 -4.51 -7.05 6.60
N GLN A 55 -3.71 -7.99 7.07
CA GLN A 55 -3.70 -8.46 8.45
C GLN A 55 -2.68 -7.69 9.29
N SER A 56 -3.01 -7.42 10.55
CA SER A 56 -2.03 -6.89 11.50
C SER A 56 -1.11 -8.02 11.96
N LEU A 57 0.02 -8.18 11.28
CA LEU A 57 1.00 -9.25 11.54
C LEU A 57 2.10 -8.83 12.52
N GLY A 58 2.11 -7.55 12.94
CA GLY A 58 3.02 -7.00 13.93
C GLY A 58 2.37 -6.75 15.29
N ALA A 59 3.08 -6.03 16.16
CA ALA A 59 2.65 -5.75 17.54
C ALA A 59 1.93 -4.40 17.70
N ASN A 60 1.93 -3.53 16.69
CA ASN A 60 1.40 -2.16 16.79
C ASN A 60 0.07 -1.92 16.06
N GLY A 61 -0.62 -2.99 15.63
CA GLY A 61 -1.94 -2.91 15.00
C GLY A 61 -1.93 -2.54 13.51
N ARG A 62 -0.77 -2.26 12.91
CA ARG A 62 -0.66 -1.96 11.47
C ARG A 62 -0.67 -3.22 10.61
N SER A 63 -1.28 -3.08 9.42
CA SER A 63 -1.08 -3.97 8.28
C SER A 63 -0.42 -3.21 7.13
N CYS A 64 -0.05 -3.89 6.04
CA CYS A 64 0.46 -3.22 4.83
C CYS A 64 -0.55 -2.19 4.31
N ALA A 65 -1.84 -2.52 4.40
CA ALA A 65 -2.95 -1.63 4.00
C ALA A 65 -3.10 -0.38 4.88
N SER A 66 -2.46 -0.30 6.05
CA SER A 66 -2.41 0.95 6.83
C SER A 66 -1.70 2.07 6.07
N CYS A 67 -0.69 1.74 5.26
CA CYS A 67 0.07 2.69 4.44
C CYS A 67 -0.22 2.55 2.94
N HIS A 68 -0.47 1.34 2.46
CA HIS A 68 -0.70 1.07 1.04
C HIS A 68 -2.19 1.06 0.72
N VAL A 69 -2.82 2.23 0.84
CA VAL A 69 -4.27 2.35 0.71
C VAL A 69 -4.66 2.40 -0.78
N PRO A 70 -5.59 1.53 -1.26
CA PRO A 70 -5.98 1.52 -2.67
C PRO A 70 -6.50 2.87 -3.19
N SER A 71 -7.26 3.61 -2.38
CA SER A 71 -7.77 4.95 -2.74
C SER A 71 -6.68 6.01 -2.88
N SER A 72 -5.50 5.76 -2.32
CA SER A 72 -4.30 6.58 -2.43
C SER A 72 -3.25 5.93 -3.34
N ALA A 73 -3.67 5.17 -4.35
CA ALA A 73 -2.78 4.51 -5.30
C ALA A 73 -1.77 3.53 -4.64
N TRP A 74 -2.20 2.83 -3.59
CA TRP A 74 -1.38 1.86 -2.85
C TRP A 74 -0.15 2.50 -2.18
N THR A 75 -0.23 3.79 -1.86
CA THR A 75 0.72 4.57 -1.05
C THR A 75 -0.07 5.45 -0.08
N ILE A 76 0.61 6.34 0.64
CA ILE A 76 -0.02 7.38 1.47
C ILE A 76 -0.04 8.72 0.75
N THR A 77 -1.11 9.47 0.95
CA THR A 77 -1.21 10.88 0.54
C THR A 77 -1.53 11.77 1.73
N PRO A 78 -1.05 13.03 1.77
CA PRO A 78 -1.40 13.95 2.85
C PRO A 78 -2.91 14.06 3.11
N ALA A 79 -3.73 14.10 2.05
CA ALA A 79 -5.17 14.22 2.19
C ALA A 79 -5.81 13.00 2.89
N GLU A 80 -5.39 11.78 2.54
CA GLU A 80 -5.90 10.56 3.19
C GLU A 80 -5.45 10.46 4.65
N VAL A 81 -4.17 10.77 4.92
CA VAL A 81 -3.63 10.75 6.29
C VAL A 81 -4.32 11.80 7.16
N GLN A 82 -4.55 13.01 6.66
CA GLN A 82 -5.26 14.07 7.38
C GLN A 82 -6.68 13.65 7.73
N ALA A 83 -7.42 13.10 6.77
CA ALA A 83 -8.79 12.62 7.00
C ALA A 83 -8.82 11.54 8.09
N ARG A 84 -7.87 10.60 8.06
CA ARG A 84 -7.73 9.56 9.08
C ARG A 84 -7.34 10.12 10.45
N PHE A 85 -6.45 11.11 10.49
CA PHE A 85 -6.07 11.79 11.73
C PHE A 85 -7.28 12.49 12.35
N ASP A 86 -8.04 13.25 11.57
CA ASP A 86 -9.19 13.98 12.08
C ASP A 86 -10.30 13.03 12.54
N ALA A 87 -10.49 11.90 11.85
CA ALA A 87 -11.48 10.88 12.23
C ALA A 87 -11.12 10.10 13.50
N THR A 88 -9.84 9.94 13.81
CA THR A 88 -9.34 9.13 14.94
C THR A 88 -8.66 9.94 16.02
N GLU A 89 -8.65 11.27 15.86
CA GLU A 89 -7.82 12.21 16.62
C GLU A 89 -6.30 11.91 16.57
N GLY A 90 -5.84 11.03 15.67
CA GLY A 90 -4.47 10.52 15.63
C GLY A 90 -4.26 9.27 16.49
N LEU A 91 -5.30 8.44 16.67
CA LEU A 91 -5.22 7.12 17.33
C LEU A 91 -5.21 5.94 16.35
N ASP A 92 -5.38 6.17 15.06
CA ASP A 92 -5.22 5.10 14.06
C ASP A 92 -3.81 4.48 14.15
N PRO A 93 -3.64 3.16 13.93
CA PRO A 93 -2.33 2.50 13.91
C PRO A 93 -1.28 3.16 13.01
N LEU A 94 -1.68 3.90 11.98
CA LEU A 94 -0.75 4.71 11.16
C LEU A 94 0.01 5.76 12.00
N PHE A 95 -0.58 6.28 13.06
CA PHE A 95 0.00 7.29 13.95
C PHE A 95 0.72 6.64 15.11
N HIS A 96 1.93 6.17 14.84
CA HIS A 96 2.79 5.49 15.81
C HIS A 96 4.16 6.16 15.89
N THR A 97 4.79 6.18 17.07
CA THR A 97 6.01 6.97 17.27
C THR A 97 7.25 6.34 16.63
N ASN A 98 7.33 5.01 16.51
CA ASN A 98 8.46 4.31 15.89
C ASN A 98 8.90 4.93 14.55
N ASP A 99 7.95 5.21 13.65
CA ASP A 99 8.21 5.74 12.31
C ASP A 99 7.17 6.76 11.78
N GLY A 100 5.97 6.85 12.36
CA GLY A 100 4.93 7.75 11.87
C GLY A 100 5.14 9.17 12.36
N SER A 101 5.84 9.33 13.47
CA SER A 101 6.20 10.61 14.06
C SER A 101 7.54 11.13 13.55
N ASN A 102 7.75 12.43 13.70
CA ASN A 102 8.97 13.10 13.30
C ASN A 102 10.19 12.64 14.13
N SER A 103 9.96 12.21 15.37
CA SER A 103 10.98 11.68 16.29
C SER A 103 10.32 10.59 17.15
N PRO A 104 10.98 9.45 17.38
CA PRO A 104 10.40 8.38 18.21
C PRO A 104 10.13 8.81 19.66
N ASP A 105 10.73 9.92 20.10
CA ASP A 105 10.51 10.52 21.42
C ASP A 105 9.43 11.63 21.42
N ALA A 106 8.74 11.83 20.29
CA ALA A 106 7.74 12.89 20.16
C ALA A 106 6.56 12.70 21.13
N ASP A 107 6.15 13.80 21.77
CA ASP A 107 4.98 13.83 22.64
C ASP A 107 3.69 13.58 21.85
N VAL A 108 2.94 12.56 22.27
CA VAL A 108 1.64 12.17 21.70
C VAL A 108 0.51 12.16 22.76
N SER A 109 0.75 12.78 23.92
CA SER A 109 -0.17 12.76 25.07
C SER A 109 -1.49 13.50 24.87
N THR A 110 -1.53 14.45 23.94
CA THR A 110 -2.73 15.25 23.62
C THR A 110 -2.99 15.30 22.12
N LEU A 111 -4.20 15.66 21.70
CA LEU A 111 -4.52 15.87 20.28
C LEU A 111 -3.57 16.91 19.63
N ALA A 112 -3.30 18.01 20.31
CA ALA A 112 -2.39 19.05 19.81
C ALA A 112 -0.94 18.54 19.73
N ALA A 113 -0.50 17.73 20.70
CA ALA A 113 0.82 17.11 20.68
C ALA A 113 0.95 16.11 19.51
N ARG A 114 -0.02 15.21 19.34
CA ARG A 114 -0.10 14.28 18.21
C ARG A 114 -0.03 14.99 16.86
N ARG A 115 -0.77 16.10 16.70
CA ARG A 115 -0.74 16.87 15.44
C ARG A 115 0.64 17.44 15.12
N ARG A 116 1.43 17.82 16.14
CA ARG A 116 2.82 18.25 15.96
C ARG A 116 3.75 17.06 15.69
N ALA A 117 3.63 16.01 16.48
CA ALA A 117 4.43 14.79 16.40
C ALA A 117 4.36 14.15 15.01
N TYR A 118 3.17 14.11 14.40
CA TYR A 118 2.94 13.49 13.09
C TYR A 118 2.96 14.49 11.92
N SER A 119 3.54 15.67 12.11
CA SER A 119 3.40 16.76 11.13
C SER A 119 4.05 16.47 9.77
N LEU A 120 5.14 15.72 9.68
CA LEU A 120 5.69 15.31 8.38
C LEU A 120 4.80 14.28 7.68
N LEU A 121 4.23 13.35 8.43
CA LEU A 121 3.26 12.40 7.92
C LEU A 121 1.99 13.09 7.41
N LEU A 122 1.42 14.00 8.21
CA LEU A 122 0.21 14.76 7.90
C LEU A 122 0.39 15.71 6.70
N ASN A 123 1.54 16.38 6.60
CA ASN A 123 1.70 17.44 5.61
C ASN A 123 2.41 16.97 4.33
N LYS A 124 3.18 15.88 4.39
CA LYS A 124 4.04 15.42 3.29
C LYS A 124 3.84 13.93 2.95
N GLY A 125 3.17 13.16 3.81
CA GLY A 125 3.05 11.71 3.66
C GLY A 125 4.43 11.06 3.76
N LEU A 126 5.23 11.45 4.76
CA LEU A 126 6.56 10.89 5.01
C LEU A 126 6.56 10.14 6.33
N ILE A 127 7.12 8.93 6.32
CA ILE A 127 7.48 8.18 7.51
C ILE A 127 8.98 8.35 7.78
N ARG A 128 9.36 8.29 9.05
CA ARG A 128 10.73 8.30 9.52
C ARG A 128 11.34 6.91 9.39
N VAL A 129 12.58 6.83 8.95
CA VAL A 129 13.40 5.62 8.94
C VAL A 129 14.73 5.96 9.60
N GLY A 130 14.99 5.29 10.72
CA GLY A 130 16.26 5.37 11.43
C GLY A 130 17.31 4.52 10.75
N LEU A 131 18.47 5.11 10.43
CA LEU A 131 19.62 4.35 9.95
C LEU A 131 20.90 4.80 10.69
N PRO A 132 21.73 3.87 11.19
CA PRO A 132 23.03 4.23 11.72
C PRO A 132 23.96 4.67 10.57
N ILE A 133 25.00 5.44 10.90
CA ILE A 133 26.13 5.56 10.00
C ILE A 133 26.72 4.15 9.79
N PRO A 134 26.91 3.69 8.54
CA PRO A 134 27.43 2.35 8.28
C PRO A 134 28.80 2.12 8.90
N ALA A 135 29.06 0.90 9.35
CA ALA A 135 30.41 0.51 9.74
C ALA A 135 31.37 0.67 8.54
N GLY A 136 32.52 1.30 8.76
CA GLY A 136 33.49 1.56 7.70
C GLY A 136 33.16 2.74 6.79
N ALA A 137 32.21 3.61 7.16
CA ALA A 137 31.98 4.86 6.47
C ALA A 137 33.27 5.70 6.39
N GLU A 138 33.60 6.23 5.21
CA GLU A 138 34.71 7.16 4.98
C GLU A 138 34.35 8.61 5.33
N PHE A 139 33.27 8.79 6.10
CA PHE A 139 32.77 10.07 6.58
C PHE A 139 32.31 9.92 8.04
N GLU A 140 32.27 11.04 8.75
CA GLU A 140 31.73 11.13 10.10
C GLU A 140 30.65 12.21 10.20
N LEU A 141 29.78 12.11 11.20
CA LEU A 141 28.83 13.16 11.53
C LEU A 141 29.48 14.13 12.52
N VAL A 142 29.83 15.32 12.03
CA VAL A 142 30.55 16.34 12.82
C VAL A 142 29.63 17.26 13.62
N ASP A 143 28.38 17.44 13.19
CA ASP A 143 27.38 18.29 13.86
C ASP A 143 25.96 17.89 13.47
N VAL A 144 24.96 18.26 14.29
CA VAL A 144 23.53 17.98 14.06
C VAL A 144 22.69 19.23 14.33
N ASP A 145 22.00 19.71 13.30
CA ASP A 145 20.90 20.67 13.40
C ASP A 145 19.58 19.94 13.07
N ASP A 146 19.01 19.25 14.07
CA ASP A 146 17.76 18.49 13.95
C ASP A 146 16.63 19.19 14.72
N PRO A 147 15.60 19.74 14.04
CA PRO A 147 14.48 20.39 14.70
C PRO A 147 13.63 19.44 15.56
N TYR A 148 13.83 18.12 15.44
CA TYR A 148 13.12 17.09 16.21
C TYR A 148 13.99 16.43 17.29
N GLY A 149 15.27 16.81 17.38
CA GLY A 149 16.16 16.50 18.50
C GLY A 149 16.50 15.02 18.70
N TYR A 150 16.47 14.19 17.64
CA TYR A 150 16.73 12.75 17.73
C TYR A 150 17.94 12.29 16.92
N ALA A 151 18.21 12.92 15.78
CA ALA A 151 19.24 12.46 14.85
C ALA A 151 20.64 12.44 15.53
N SER A 152 21.37 11.34 15.32
CA SER A 152 22.75 11.17 15.77
C SER A 152 23.51 10.21 14.85
N ALA A 153 24.81 10.03 15.08
CA ALA A 153 25.60 9.04 14.32
C ALA A 153 25.09 7.61 14.51
N ALA A 154 24.47 7.32 15.67
CA ALA A 154 23.87 6.03 15.96
C ALA A 154 22.54 5.83 15.21
N GLU A 155 21.80 6.91 14.94
CA GLU A 155 20.55 6.85 14.18
C GLU A 155 20.25 8.19 13.52
N LEU A 156 20.44 8.26 12.20
CA LEU A 156 20.00 9.38 11.37
C LEU A 156 18.48 9.31 11.19
N SER A 157 17.80 10.45 11.23
CA SER A 157 16.36 10.54 10.95
C SER A 157 16.13 10.84 9.47
N LEU A 158 15.89 9.79 8.66
CA LEU A 158 15.55 9.93 7.25
C LEU A 158 14.04 9.90 7.05
N PHE A 159 13.53 10.67 6.11
CA PHE A 159 12.09 10.76 5.86
C PHE A 159 11.77 10.40 4.41
N ARG A 160 10.89 9.42 4.22
CA ARG A 160 10.49 8.96 2.89
C ARG A 160 9.02 8.59 2.85
N ARG A 161 8.43 8.68 1.66
CA ARG A 161 7.07 8.17 1.42
C ARG A 161 7.15 6.66 1.14
N PRO A 162 6.26 5.83 1.71
CA PRO A 162 6.02 4.47 1.25
C PRO A 162 5.82 4.41 -0.26
N LEU A 163 6.57 3.56 -0.97
CA LEU A 163 6.38 3.39 -2.41
C LEU A 163 5.05 2.67 -2.71
N PRO A 164 4.44 2.87 -3.88
CA PRO A 164 3.23 2.13 -4.24
C PRO A 164 3.43 0.60 -4.23
N ALA A 165 2.51 -0.16 -3.64
CA ALA A 165 2.53 -1.64 -3.63
C ALA A 165 1.72 -2.26 -4.79
N THR A 166 1.79 -1.65 -5.98
CA THR A 166 1.10 -2.07 -7.20
C THR A 166 2.00 -1.83 -8.40
N ASN A 167 1.74 -2.50 -9.53
CA ASN A 167 2.61 -2.45 -10.72
C ASN A 167 4.04 -2.97 -10.46
N LEU A 168 4.26 -3.74 -9.38
CA LEU A 168 5.61 -4.17 -8.97
C LEU A 168 6.27 -5.11 -9.98
N ARG A 169 5.49 -5.81 -10.81
CA ARG A 169 6.00 -6.70 -11.86
C ARG A 169 6.87 -6.03 -12.93
N PHE A 170 6.85 -4.69 -12.98
CA PHE A 170 7.62 -3.91 -13.93
C PHE A 170 8.92 -3.33 -13.33
N LEU A 171 9.20 -3.63 -12.05
CA LEU A 171 10.39 -3.14 -11.39
C LEU A 171 11.64 -3.82 -11.94
N THR A 172 12.69 -3.02 -12.13
CA THR A 172 14.05 -3.49 -12.42
C THR A 172 14.95 -3.43 -11.18
N ALA A 173 14.42 -2.95 -10.05
CA ALA A 173 15.04 -2.97 -8.73
C ALA A 173 13.96 -2.68 -7.66
N VAL A 174 14.08 -3.26 -6.46
CA VAL A 174 13.19 -3.04 -5.33
C VAL A 174 13.74 -1.92 -4.43
N MET A 175 12.86 -0.98 -4.07
CA MET A 175 13.19 0.35 -3.54
C MET A 175 13.80 1.30 -4.59
N TRP A 176 13.66 2.61 -4.38
CA TRP A 176 14.12 3.63 -5.34
C TRP A 176 15.63 3.59 -5.61
N ASP A 177 16.40 3.23 -4.59
CA ASP A 177 17.85 3.07 -4.67
C ASP A 177 18.29 1.61 -4.90
N GLY A 178 17.33 0.73 -5.18
CA GLY A 178 17.57 -0.69 -5.44
C GLY A 178 18.14 -1.46 -4.25
N ARG A 179 18.15 -0.91 -3.02
CA ARG A 179 18.81 -1.55 -1.86
C ARG A 179 18.29 -2.96 -1.56
N GLU A 180 17.07 -3.28 -1.96
CA GLU A 180 16.46 -4.61 -1.79
C GLU A 180 16.74 -5.52 -2.99
N SER A 181 17.58 -5.11 -3.94
CA SER A 181 17.99 -5.85 -5.14
C SER A 181 19.51 -5.81 -5.32
N PHE A 182 20.27 -5.72 -4.22
CA PHE A 182 21.72 -5.82 -4.23
C PHE A 182 22.23 -6.73 -3.10
N ALA A 183 23.23 -7.56 -3.40
CA ALA A 183 23.79 -8.58 -2.51
C ALA A 183 24.08 -8.16 -1.04
N PRO A 184 24.49 -6.91 -0.72
CA PRO A 184 24.78 -6.51 0.66
C PRO A 184 23.61 -6.71 1.65
N ASN A 185 22.37 -6.83 1.17
CA ASN A 185 21.19 -7.04 2.01
C ASN A 185 20.61 -8.45 1.90
N SER A 186 21.40 -9.45 1.47
CA SER A 186 20.93 -10.84 1.26
C SER A 186 19.83 -10.97 0.20
N THR A 187 19.79 -10.03 -0.74
CA THR A 187 18.84 -9.99 -1.87
C THR A 187 19.52 -10.35 -3.19
N ILE A 188 18.72 -10.60 -4.23
CA ILE A 188 19.20 -11.12 -5.51
C ILE A 188 19.24 -9.97 -6.54
N PRO A 189 20.39 -9.68 -7.18
CA PRO A 189 20.43 -8.66 -8.22
C PRO A 189 19.46 -8.96 -9.38
N ILE A 190 18.70 -7.94 -9.78
CA ILE A 190 17.97 -7.92 -11.05
C ILE A 190 18.93 -7.36 -12.11
N ASP A 191 19.28 -8.17 -13.11
CA ASP A 191 20.37 -7.88 -14.05
C ASP A 191 19.89 -7.97 -15.51
N SER A 192 20.38 -7.06 -16.36
CA SER A 192 20.12 -7.10 -17.80
C SER A 192 20.68 -8.35 -18.50
N ASP A 193 21.71 -8.99 -17.93
CA ASP A 193 22.32 -10.20 -18.48
C ASP A 193 21.61 -11.49 -18.02
N ALA A 194 20.70 -11.40 -17.05
CA ALA A 194 19.90 -12.53 -16.58
C ALA A 194 18.68 -12.80 -17.48
N THR A 195 18.20 -14.05 -17.50
CA THR A 195 16.97 -14.38 -18.22
C THR A 195 15.74 -13.74 -17.54
N PRO A 196 14.63 -13.54 -18.28
CA PRO A 196 13.39 -13.05 -17.68
C PRO A 196 12.91 -13.87 -16.48
N GLU A 197 13.08 -15.20 -16.51
CA GLU A 197 12.71 -16.10 -15.42
C GLU A 197 13.59 -15.89 -14.18
N GLN A 198 14.89 -15.70 -14.37
CA GLN A 198 15.82 -15.40 -13.28
C GLN A 198 15.50 -14.06 -12.63
N ASN A 199 15.23 -13.03 -13.44
CA ASN A 199 14.83 -11.72 -12.92
C ASN A 199 13.47 -11.75 -12.22
N ALA A 200 12.54 -12.59 -12.68
CA ALA A 200 11.26 -12.78 -11.99
C ALA A 200 11.44 -13.48 -10.64
N GLU A 201 12.34 -14.46 -10.54
CA GLU A 201 12.69 -15.12 -9.27
C GLU A 201 13.40 -14.17 -8.31
N ALA A 202 14.35 -13.37 -8.81
CA ALA A 202 15.03 -12.32 -8.04
C ALA A 202 14.05 -11.31 -7.47
N LEU A 203 13.19 -10.72 -8.33
CA LEU A 203 12.15 -9.78 -7.90
C LEU A 203 11.22 -10.38 -6.84
N PHE A 204 10.85 -11.66 -6.99
CA PHE A 204 10.01 -12.33 -6.01
C PHE A 204 10.72 -12.49 -4.65
N ALA A 205 11.98 -12.90 -4.65
CA ALA A 205 12.78 -13.02 -3.43
C ALA A 205 13.01 -11.66 -2.74
N ASP A 206 13.30 -10.62 -3.52
CA ASP A 206 13.54 -9.27 -3.04
C ASP A 206 12.29 -8.66 -2.39
N LEU A 207 11.12 -8.82 -3.02
CA LEU A 207 9.84 -8.37 -2.45
C LEU A 207 9.49 -9.13 -1.17
N LYS A 208 9.82 -10.42 -1.08
CA LYS A 208 9.64 -11.20 0.15
C LYS A 208 10.51 -10.65 1.28
N HIS A 209 11.78 -10.37 0.98
CA HIS A 209 12.70 -9.75 1.93
C HIS A 209 12.18 -8.38 2.40
N GLN A 210 11.75 -7.53 1.46
CA GLN A 210 11.15 -6.22 1.75
C GLN A 210 9.89 -6.34 2.63
N ALA A 211 8.96 -7.23 2.28
CA ALA A 211 7.72 -7.43 3.04
C ALA A 211 8.00 -7.88 4.49
N ASN A 212 8.97 -8.76 4.67
CA ASN A 212 9.41 -9.20 5.99
C ASN A 212 10.08 -8.05 6.77
N GLY A 213 11.00 -7.31 6.15
CA GLY A 213 11.67 -6.17 6.77
C GLY A 213 10.69 -5.06 7.17
N ALA A 214 9.70 -4.76 6.32
CA ALA A 214 8.64 -3.80 6.62
C ALA A 214 7.77 -4.27 7.79
N THR A 215 7.47 -5.55 7.90
CA THR A 215 6.69 -6.09 9.01
C THR A 215 7.48 -6.01 10.34
N LEU A 216 8.76 -6.36 10.33
CA LEU A 216 9.64 -6.27 11.50
C LEU A 216 9.86 -4.81 11.94
N GLY A 217 10.13 -3.90 11.01
CA GLY A 217 10.42 -2.50 11.32
C GLY A 217 9.18 -1.64 11.55
N HIS A 218 8.28 -1.58 10.57
CA HIS A 218 7.14 -0.65 10.56
C HIS A 218 5.96 -1.15 11.39
N ALA A 219 5.68 -2.46 11.36
CA ALA A 219 4.63 -3.07 12.18
C ALA A 219 5.15 -3.59 13.54
N GLN A 220 6.47 -3.50 13.77
CA GLN A 220 7.14 -3.93 15.01
C GLN A 220 6.85 -5.40 15.35
N ALA A 221 6.82 -6.28 14.34
CA ALA A 221 6.67 -7.70 14.60
C ALA A 221 7.82 -8.25 15.45
N ILE A 222 7.49 -9.16 16.37
CA ILE A 222 8.45 -9.80 17.28
C ILE A 222 9.18 -10.94 16.56
N ALA A 223 8.57 -11.53 15.54
CA ALA A 223 9.12 -12.61 14.75
C ALA A 223 8.96 -12.31 13.24
N PRO A 224 9.85 -12.86 12.39
CA PRO A 224 9.70 -12.77 10.94
C PRO A 224 8.36 -13.35 10.47
N LEU A 225 7.90 -12.89 9.31
CA LEU A 225 6.80 -13.51 8.59
C LEU A 225 7.16 -14.95 8.22
N THR A 226 6.20 -15.85 8.32
CA THR A 226 6.35 -17.21 7.77
C THR A 226 6.53 -17.15 6.26
N GLU A 227 7.20 -18.16 5.70
CA GLU A 227 7.40 -18.28 4.25
C GLU A 227 6.07 -18.17 3.47
N ALA A 228 5.04 -18.86 3.94
CA ALA A 228 3.71 -18.82 3.32
C ALA A 228 3.06 -17.42 3.36
N GLN A 229 3.28 -16.65 4.43
CA GLN A 229 2.79 -15.27 4.50
C GLN A 229 3.54 -14.37 3.52
N GLN A 230 4.87 -14.49 3.45
CA GLN A 230 5.68 -13.72 2.49
C GLN A 230 5.26 -14.02 1.06
N GLU A 231 5.13 -15.29 0.69
CA GLU A 231 4.65 -15.66 -0.65
C GLU A 231 3.26 -15.13 -0.96
N ALA A 232 2.32 -15.23 -0.01
CA ALA A 232 0.95 -14.77 -0.20
C ALA A 232 0.88 -13.25 -0.42
N ILE A 233 1.69 -12.47 0.31
CA ILE A 233 1.80 -11.01 0.17
C ILE A 233 2.37 -10.66 -1.21
N VAL A 234 3.52 -11.23 -1.59
CA VAL A 234 4.19 -10.87 -2.84
C VAL A 234 3.36 -11.30 -4.06
N ARG A 235 2.73 -12.47 -4.03
CA ARG A 235 1.80 -12.89 -5.09
C ARG A 235 0.61 -11.96 -5.21
N PHE A 236 0.10 -11.43 -4.09
CA PHE A 236 -0.95 -10.44 -4.12
C PHE A 236 -0.47 -9.15 -4.78
N GLU A 237 0.66 -8.59 -4.37
CA GLU A 237 1.21 -7.34 -4.91
C GLU A 237 1.54 -7.44 -6.42
N LEU A 238 2.17 -8.54 -6.85
CA LEU A 238 2.50 -8.80 -8.26
C LEU A 238 1.25 -9.03 -9.13
N ASN A 239 0.12 -9.39 -8.53
CA ASN A 239 -1.16 -9.55 -9.22
C ASN A 239 -1.92 -8.22 -9.38
N LEU A 240 -1.41 -7.09 -8.87
CA LEU A 240 -2.07 -5.80 -8.98
C LEU A 240 -1.54 -4.98 -10.17
N ALA A 241 -2.46 -4.50 -11.01
CA ALA A 241 -2.18 -3.45 -11.98
C ALA A 241 -3.04 -2.23 -11.70
N THR A 242 -2.41 -1.05 -11.68
CA THR A 242 -3.06 0.24 -11.41
C THR A 242 -2.73 1.25 -12.49
N ALA A 243 -3.75 1.85 -13.09
CA ALA A 243 -3.60 2.87 -14.12
C ALA A 243 -4.76 3.88 -14.11
N GLN A 244 -4.54 5.06 -14.67
CA GLN A 244 -5.63 6.00 -14.89
C GLN A 244 -6.61 5.38 -15.90
N GLN A 245 -7.87 5.24 -15.50
CA GLN A 245 -8.91 4.68 -16.37
C GLN A 245 -9.69 5.77 -17.10
N VAL A 246 -9.97 6.86 -16.40
CA VAL A 246 -10.73 8.01 -16.93
C VAL A 246 -9.96 9.27 -16.64
N ASP A 247 -9.74 10.09 -17.66
CA ASP A 247 -9.30 11.47 -17.51
C ASP A 247 -10.50 12.42 -17.71
N ARG A 248 -10.55 13.52 -16.96
CA ARG A 248 -11.66 14.49 -17.01
C ARG A 248 -11.76 15.21 -18.36
N GLY A 249 -10.64 15.41 -19.06
CA GLY A 249 -10.60 16.03 -20.38
C GLY A 249 -10.69 15.03 -21.52
N ALA A 250 -9.97 13.91 -21.44
CA ALA A 250 -9.88 12.92 -22.51
C ALA A 250 -10.94 11.81 -22.45
N GLY A 251 -11.67 11.68 -21.34
CA GLY A 251 -12.66 10.62 -21.13
C GLY A 251 -12.00 9.26 -20.83
N GLY A 252 -12.64 8.16 -21.27
CA GLY A 252 -12.13 6.81 -21.03
C GLY A 252 -10.82 6.54 -21.78
N LEU A 253 -9.73 6.29 -21.05
CA LEU A 253 -8.40 6.13 -21.64
C LEU A 253 -8.22 4.82 -22.41
N SER A 254 -9.07 3.82 -22.16
CA SER A 254 -9.15 2.59 -22.96
C SER A 254 -10.05 2.70 -24.20
N ALA A 255 -10.74 3.83 -24.44
CA ALA A 255 -11.76 3.95 -25.49
C ALA A 255 -11.24 3.73 -26.92
N ARG A 256 -9.94 3.89 -27.16
CA ARG A 256 -9.28 3.63 -28.45
C ARG A 256 -8.41 2.36 -28.44
N GLY A 257 -8.68 1.43 -27.52
CA GLY A 257 -8.02 0.13 -27.48
C GLY A 257 -6.74 0.06 -26.65
N ALA A 258 -6.40 1.10 -25.87
CA ALA A 258 -5.33 1.01 -24.88
C ALA A 258 -5.72 -0.02 -23.79
N GLN A 259 -4.78 -0.88 -23.42
CA GLN A 259 -5.02 -1.99 -22.48
C GLN A 259 -4.36 -1.77 -21.11
N GLY A 260 -3.81 -0.57 -20.88
CA GLY A 260 -2.89 -0.31 -19.77
C GLY A 260 -1.44 -0.37 -20.25
#